data_AF-A0A371FFQ9-F1
#
_entry.id   AF-A0A371FFQ9-F1
#
_cell.length_a   1.000
_cell.length_b   1.000
_cell.length_c   1.000
_cell.angle_alpha   90.00
_cell.angle_beta   90.00
_cell.angle_gamma   90.00
#
_symmetry.space_group_name_H-M   'P 1'
#
loop_
_entity.id
_entity.type
_entity.pdbx_description
1 polymer ?
#
loop_
_entity_poly.entity_id
_entity_poly.type
_entity_poly.pdbx_seq_one_letter_code
_entity_poly.pdbx_strand_id
1 'polypeptide(L)' 'MEGLGGVPRTLIGFAREYVEIQAGLSIKIVPLKFTVINAQASYNIILGQPTLNQLRIVVSTFHLCMKYPIGDQVGTIRVV' A
#
# COMPACT_ATOMS: atom_id res chain seq x y z
N MET A 1 -13.88 17.34 -27.57
CA MET A 1 -14.00 16.88 -26.17
C MET A 1 -13.85 15.38 -26.22
N GLU A 2 -12.61 14.92 -26.30
CA GLU A 2 -12.25 13.52 -26.59
C GLU A 2 -12.42 12.71 -25.30
N GLY A 3 -13.45 11.86 -25.25
CA GLY A 3 -13.72 10.98 -24.12
C GLY A 3 -12.71 9.85 -24.06
N LEU A 4 -12.00 9.74 -22.93
CA LEU A 4 -11.04 8.68 -22.65
C LEU A 4 -11.74 7.30 -22.74
N GLY A 5 -11.58 6.63 -23.88
CA GLY A 5 -11.92 5.21 -24.06
C GLY A 5 -11.00 4.34 -23.22
N GLY A 6 -11.34 4.18 -21.93
CA GLY A 6 -10.58 3.35 -21.00
C GLY A 6 -10.82 1.86 -21.25
N VAL A 7 -9.76 1.14 -21.60
CA VAL A 7 -9.73 -0.32 -21.65
C VAL A 7 -10.28 -0.90 -20.34
N PRO A 8 -11.18 -1.90 -20.35
CA PRO A 8 -11.74 -2.48 -19.13
C PRO A 8 -10.63 -3.06 -18.25
N ARG A 9 -10.36 -2.43 -17.11
CA ARG A 9 -9.47 -2.97 -16.08
C ARG A 9 -10.25 -4.06 -15.33
N THR A 10 -9.89 -5.32 -15.56
CA THR A 10 -10.62 -6.42 -14.96
C THR A 10 -10.23 -6.55 -13.48
N LEU A 11 -11.20 -6.30 -12.60
CA LEU A 11 -11.11 -6.59 -11.18
C LEU A 11 -11.11 -8.11 -11.02
N ILE A 12 -10.00 -8.67 -10.52
CA ILE A 12 -9.85 -10.13 -10.38
C ILE A 12 -10.62 -10.63 -9.16
N GLY A 13 -10.72 -9.82 -8.09
CA GLY A 13 -11.52 -10.17 -6.93
C GLY A 13 -11.32 -9.26 -5.72
N PHE A 14 -12.04 -9.59 -4.64
CA PHE A 14 -11.87 -9.02 -3.31
C PHE A 14 -11.43 -10.14 -2.36
N ALA A 15 -10.22 -10.04 -1.83
CA ALA A 15 -9.73 -10.98 -0.82
C ALA A 15 -9.88 -10.34 0.56
N ARG A 16 -10.40 -11.11 1.53
CA ARG A 16 -10.28 -10.82 2.96
C ARG A 16 -9.18 -11.74 3.49
N GLU A 17 -7.94 -11.30 3.38
CA GLU A 17 -6.77 -12.09 3.73
C GLU A 17 -5.87 -11.32 4.68
N TYR A 18 -5.06 -12.05 5.44
CA TYR A 18 -3.96 -11.47 6.20
C TYR A 18 -2.83 -11.18 5.23
N VAL A 19 -2.40 -9.92 5.17
CA VAL A 19 -1.25 -9.54 4.36
C VAL A 19 -0.08 -9.29 5.30
N GLU A 20 1.01 -9.98 5.04
CA GLU A 20 2.29 -9.67 5.66
C GLU A 20 2.88 -8.45 4.95
N ILE A 21 2.97 -7.35 5.67
CA ILE A 21 3.62 -6.14 5.16
C ILE A 21 5.01 -6.10 5.78
N GLN A 22 6.00 -6.41 4.95
CA GLN A 22 7.40 -6.23 5.31
C GLN A 22 7.79 -4.78 5.03
N ALA A 23 8.11 -4.06 6.11
CA ALA A 23 8.69 -2.73 6.05
C ALA A 23 10.11 -2.83 6.61
N GLY A 24 11.10 -2.84 5.71
CA GLY A 24 12.51 -3.02 6.07
C GLY A 24 12.78 -4.34 6.79
N LEU A 25 13.31 -4.26 8.01
CA LEU A 25 13.59 -5.40 8.89
C LEU A 25 12.37 -5.84 9.72
N SER A 26 11.26 -5.11 9.66
CA SER A 26 10.05 -5.43 10.43
C SER A 26 9.00 -6.09 9.54
N ILE A 27 8.40 -7.17 10.03
CA ILE A 27 7.25 -7.82 9.40
C ILE A 27 6.05 -7.52 10.30
N LYS A 28 5.02 -6.88 9.75
CA LYS A 28 3.74 -6.69 10.43
C LYS A 28 2.65 -7.38 9.62
N ILE A 29 1.95 -8.30 10.27
CA ILE A 29 0.82 -9.01 9.69
C ILE A 29 -0.45 -8.26 10.07
N VAL A 30 -1.22 -7.81 9.08
CA VAL A 30 -2.50 -7.15 9.33
C VAL A 30 -3.61 -7.78 8.48
N PRO A 31 -4.82 -7.94 9.05
CA PRO A 31 -5.98 -8.33 8.26
C PRO A 31 -6.39 -7.16 7.37
N LEU A 32 -6.28 -7.34 6.05
CA LEU A 32 -6.65 -6.32 5.08
C LEU A 32 -7.68 -6.86 4.10
N LYS A 33 -8.71 -6.07 3.83
CA LYS A 33 -9.58 -6.29 2.67
C LYS A 33 -9.01 -5.48 1.52
N PHE A 34 -8.53 -6.15 0.48
CA PHE A 34 -7.98 -5.50 -0.72
C PHE A 34 -8.63 -6.02 -2.00
N THR A 35 -8.50 -5.23 -3.05
CA THR A 35 -8.99 -5.55 -4.39
C THR A 35 -7.80 -5.86 -5.27
N VAL A 36 -7.82 -7.03 -5.92
CA VAL A 36 -6.81 -7.37 -6.92
C VAL A 36 -7.28 -6.86 -8.27
N ILE A 37 -6.46 -6.03 -8.91
CA ILE A 37 -6.77 -5.43 -10.21
C ILE A 37 -5.67 -5.85 -11.18
N ASN A 38 -6.04 -6.48 -12.29
CA ASN A 38 -5.10 -6.75 -13.37
C ASN A 38 -4.99 -5.52 -14.26
N ALA A 39 -3.98 -4.68 -14.02
CA ALA A 39 -3.73 -3.50 -14.82
C ALA A 39 -2.23 -3.19 -14.88
N GLN A 40 -1.78 -2.69 -16.03
CA GLN A 40 -0.46 -2.08 -16.13
C GLN A 40 -0.45 -0.81 -15.27
N ALA A 41 0.29 -0.83 -14.17
CA ALA A 41 0.40 0.28 -13.23
C ALA A 41 1.85 0.44 -12.77
N SER A 42 2.23 1.67 -12.45
CA SER A 42 3.51 1.99 -11.81
C SER A 42 3.57 1.58 -10.34
N TYR A 43 2.44 1.14 -9.77
CA TYR A 43 2.32 0.77 -8.36
C TYR A 43 1.81 -0.66 -8.25
N ASN A 44 2.50 -1.48 -7.45
CA ASN A 44 2.09 -2.85 -7.17
C ASN A 44 0.97 -2.90 -6.11
N ILE A 45 0.92 -1.92 -5.22
CA ILE A 45 -0.03 -1.87 -4.09
C ILE A 45 -0.45 -0.42 -3.88
N ILE A 46 -1.75 -0.19 -3.70
CA ILE A 46 -2.32 1.08 -3.26
C ILE A 46 -2.94 0.86 -1.88
N LEU A 47 -2.37 1.49 -0.86
CA LEU A 47 -2.88 1.43 0.50
C LEU A 47 -3.66 2.70 0.82
N GLY A 48 -4.88 2.53 1.31
CA GLY A 48 -5.67 3.65 1.82
C GLY A 48 -5.21 4.09 3.21
N GLN A 49 -5.62 5.30 3.62
CA GLN A 49 -5.42 5.81 4.98
C GLN A 49 -5.85 4.85 6.10
N PRO A 50 -6.98 4.11 6.00
CA PRO A 50 -7.37 3.17 7.05
C PRO A 50 -6.29 2.14 7.37
N THR A 51 -5.65 1.59 6.34
CA THR A 51 -4.58 0.59 6.48
C THR A 51 -3.32 1.22 7.04
N LEU A 52 -2.94 2.40 6.55
CA LEU A 52 -1.78 3.14 7.06
C LEU A 52 -1.95 3.45 8.55
N ASN A 53 -3.15 3.87 8.97
CA ASN A 53 -3.46 4.16 10.36
C ASN A 53 -3.38 2.90 11.25
N GLN A 54 -3.91 1.75 10.80
CA GLN A 54 -3.81 0.48 11.52
C GLN A 54 -2.36 0.06 11.75
N LEU A 55 -1.52 0.28 10.74
CA LEU A 55 -0.09 -0.02 10.80
C LEU A 55 0.72 1.05 11.57
N ARG A 56 0.10 2.19 11.89
CA ARG A 56 0.71 3.41 12.46
C ARG A 56 1.81 3.98 11.56
N ILE A 57 1.57 3.95 10.25
CA ILE A 57 2.47 4.47 9.24
C ILE A 57 2.20 5.96 9.00
N VAL A 58 3.28 6.73 8.83
CA VAL A 58 3.22 8.11 8.34
C VAL A 58 3.93 8.18 7.00
N VAL A 59 3.20 8.53 5.95
CA VAL A 59 3.75 8.76 4.61
C VAL A 59 4.00 10.25 4.45
N SER A 60 5.23 10.62 4.12
CA SER A 60 5.63 11.98 3.79
C SER A 60 5.86 12.05 2.28
N THR A 61 4.90 12.63 1.58
CA THR A 61 4.96 12.86 0.12
C THR A 61 6.13 13.76 -0.28
N PHE A 62 6.36 14.83 0.48
CA PHE A 62 7.44 15.78 0.20
C PHE A 62 8.83 15.13 0.21
N HIS A 63 9.08 14.26 1.20
CA HIS A 63 10.36 13.57 1.36
C HIS A 63 10.40 12.19 0.68
N LEU A 64 9.34 11.80 -0.05
CA LEU A 64 9.14 10.46 -0.62
C LEU A 64 9.54 9.34 0.35
N CYS A 65 9.11 9.49 1.60
CA CYS A 65 9.50 8.60 2.68
C CYS A 65 8.31 8.15 3.49
N MET A 66 8.47 7.01 4.14
CA MET A 66 7.44 6.35 4.92
C MET A 66 8.04 5.93 6.25
N LYS A 67 7.46 6.41 7.34
CA LYS A 67 7.84 6.06 8.70
C LYS A 67 6.88 5.04 9.28
N TYR A 68 7.41 4.09 10.05
CA TYR A 68 6.63 3.04 10.68
C TYR A 68 7.29 2.59 11.99
N PRO A 69 6.52 2.11 12.98
CA PRO A 69 7.08 1.64 14.23
C PRO A 69 7.76 0.27 14.05
N ILE A 70 8.94 0.12 14.64
CA ILE A 70 9.73 -1.12 14.78
C ILE A 70 10.02 -1.31 16.27
N GLY A 71 9.18 -2.09 16.98
CA GLY A 71 9.25 -2.15 18.44
C GLY A 71 9.12 -0.74 19.04
N ASP A 72 10.12 -0.31 19.82
CA ASP A 72 10.21 1.03 20.42
C ASP A 72 10.90 2.07 19.52
N GLN A 73 11.28 1.71 18.29
CA GLN A 73 11.97 2.58 17.34
C GLN A 73 11.06 2.95 16.15
N VAL A 74 11.50 3.90 15.32
CA VAL A 74 10.82 4.30 14.09
C VAL A 74 11.70 4.00 12.88
N GLY A 75 11.29 3.05 12.05
CA GLY A 75 11.88 2.79 10.75
C GLY A 75 11.49 3.86 9.73
N THR A 76 12.39 4.15 8.78
CA THR A 76 12.09 5.01 7.63
C THR A 76 12.46 4.29 6.35
N ILE A 77 11.50 4.12 5.45
CA ILE A 77 11.71 3.71 4.05
C ILE A 77 11.77 4.98 3.22
N ARG A 78 12.74 5.08 2.31
CA ARG A 78 12.86 6.16 1.32
C ARG A 78 12.88 5.54 -0.06
N VAL A 79 12.25 6.21 -1.02
CA VAL A 79 12.43 5.88 -2.43
C VAL A 79 13.83 6.37 -2.82
N VAL A 80 14.68 5.44 -3.30
CA VAL A 80 16.02 5.71 -3.85
C VAL A 80 15.95 5.98 -5.34
#